data_AF-A0A8S3ULR1-F1
#
_entry.id   AF-A0A8S3ULR1-F1
#
_cell.length_a   1.000
_cell.length_b   1.000
_cell.length_c   1.000
_cell.angle_alpha   90.00
_cell.angle_beta   90.00
_cell.angle_gamma   90.00
#
_symmetry.space_group_name_H-M   'P 1'
#
loop_
_entity.id
_entity.type
_entity.pdbx_description
1 polymer ?
#
loop_
_entity_poly.entity_id
_entity_poly.type
_entity_poly.pdbx_seq_one_letter_code
_entity_poly.pdbx_strand_id
1 'polypeptide(L)'
;MTSWNSCIVLSTESLIQIKFWRENLEHVNVKKFSSDVSCQSVVYSDASNTGYGGYVVETPFNIAHGMWSKCEASKSSTWKELNAVRNILLSMINVLKDKRIKWFSDNQNVVSIVDKGSMKPELQDIAMCIFENCLIHNISIDVVWVPRTLNEKADFISRIIDYDDWGIDEQLFTYLDSLWGPHEIDWFANDDNHKLTVFYSRYWTVNSMGIDAFTINWQGANGWFVPPVCLVSKVISYMRQCFAHGTLVLPLWKSASFWPMLCPTGEGFIKEVKGCIDLPTNKKFYTSGKGNKSVFGNIDLPFRVLALRLDFEPF
;
A
#
# COMPACT_ATOMS: atom_id res chain seq x y z
N MET A 1 0.91 34.56 38.42
CA MET A 1 0.60 35.72 37.55
C MET A 1 1.81 35.98 36.67
N THR A 2 1.78 35.52 35.43
CA THR A 2 2.78 35.87 34.42
C THR A 2 2.51 37.30 33.95
N SER A 3 3.50 38.17 34.08
CA SER A 3 3.47 39.56 33.60
C SER A 3 3.43 39.60 32.08
N TRP A 4 2.72 40.55 31.47
CA TRP A 4 2.71 40.77 30.00
C TRP A 4 4.11 40.92 29.38
N ASN A 5 5.09 41.34 30.18
CA ASN A 5 6.49 41.53 29.74
C ASN A 5 7.40 40.34 30.10
N SER A 6 6.86 39.18 30.52
CA SER A 6 7.69 38.02 30.83
C SER A 6 8.29 37.43 29.55
N CYS A 7 9.60 37.19 29.53
CA CYS A 7 10.23 36.41 28.47
C CYS A 7 9.68 34.98 28.48
N ILE A 8 9.12 34.55 27.35
CA ILE A 8 8.62 33.20 27.14
C ILE A 8 9.66 32.44 26.32
N VAL A 9 10.09 31.29 26.82
CA VAL A 9 10.89 30.34 26.03
C VAL A 9 9.92 29.57 25.15
N LEU A 10 10.06 29.72 23.84
CA LEU A 10 9.24 28.99 22.88
C LEU A 10 9.61 27.51 22.90
N SER A 11 8.59 26.65 22.85
CA SER A 11 8.79 25.22 22.68
C SER A 11 9.34 24.91 21.29
N THR A 12 9.96 23.74 21.12
CA THR A 12 10.44 23.28 19.82
C THR A 12 9.32 23.24 18.79
N GLU A 13 8.13 22.79 19.18
CA GLU A 13 6.93 22.73 18.34
C GLU A 13 6.48 24.12 17.90
N SER A 14 6.54 25.10 18.82
CA SER A 14 6.20 26.49 18.52
C SER A 14 7.17 27.09 17.51
N LEU A 15 8.47 26.78 17.63
CA LEU A 15 9.48 27.21 16.67
C LEU A 15 9.27 26.58 15.28
N ILE A 16 8.88 25.30 15.23
CA ILE A 16 8.54 24.61 13.97
C ILE A 16 7.34 25.30 13.30
N GLN A 17 6.27 25.56 14.06
CA GLN A 17 5.08 26.26 13.55
C GLN A 17 5.41 27.66 13.04
N ILE A 18 6.22 28.43 13.76
CA ILE A 18 6.63 29.79 13.33
C ILE A 18 7.44 29.73 12.02
N LYS A 19 8.34 28.75 11.87
CA LYS A 19 9.09 28.55 10.62
C LYS A 19 8.15 28.19 9.47
N PHE A 20 7.26 27.23 9.69
CA PHE A 20 6.25 26.83 8.72
C PHE A 20 5.44 28.03 8.23
N TRP A 21 4.85 28.82 9.14
CA TRP A 21 4.05 29.98 8.75
C TRP A 21 4.89 31.03 8.03
N ARG A 22 6.11 31.31 8.49
CA ARG A 22 7.01 32.25 7.81
C ARG A 22 7.27 31.86 6.34
N GLU A 23 7.44 30.56 6.08
CA GLU A 23 7.77 30.04 4.74
C GLU A 23 6.52 29.89 3.86
N ASN A 24 5.34 29.67 4.46
CA ASN A 24 4.12 29.32 3.73
C ASN A 24 3.03 30.40 3.74
N LEU A 25 3.21 31.50 4.48
CA LEU A 25 2.22 32.57 4.65
C LEU A 25 1.70 33.12 3.31
N GLU A 26 2.59 33.35 2.34
CA GLU A 26 2.23 33.87 1.02
C GLU A 26 1.47 32.84 0.16
N HIS A 27 1.76 31.55 0.34
CA HIS A 27 1.14 30.46 -0.43
C HIS A 27 -0.22 30.02 0.16
N VAL A 28 -0.36 30.04 1.48
CA VAL A 28 -1.57 29.59 2.19
C VAL A 28 -2.64 30.68 2.25
N ASN A 29 -2.25 31.96 2.23
CA ASN A 29 -3.18 33.08 2.34
C ASN A 29 -3.77 33.56 1.00
N VAL A 30 -3.59 32.79 -0.09
CA VAL A 30 -4.19 33.10 -1.39
C VAL A 30 -5.64 32.60 -1.42
N LYS A 31 -6.58 33.44 -0.98
CA LYS A 31 -8.00 33.23 -1.31
C LYS A 31 -8.20 33.41 -2.81
N LYS A 32 -8.32 32.33 -3.57
CA LYS A 32 -8.80 32.38 -4.96
C LYS A 32 -10.25 32.90 -4.95
N PHE A 33 -10.47 34.11 -5.48
CA PHE A 33 -11.79 34.76 -5.56
C PHE A 33 -12.83 33.96 -6.37
N SER A 34 -12.36 33.09 -7.26
CA SER A 34 -13.13 32.11 -8.01
C SER A 34 -12.31 30.84 -8.03
N SER A 35 -12.83 29.75 -7.45
CA SER A 35 -12.27 28.43 -7.66
C SER A 35 -13.08 27.72 -8.75
N ASP A 36 -12.48 27.57 -9.92
CA ASP A 36 -12.96 26.68 -11.00
C ASP A 36 -12.88 25.19 -10.60
N VAL A 37 -12.76 24.86 -9.30
CA VAL A 37 -12.72 23.47 -8.83
C VAL A 37 -14.14 22.96 -8.76
N SER A 38 -14.74 22.75 -9.93
CA SER A 38 -16.03 22.09 -10.12
C SER A 38 -15.99 20.60 -9.77
N CYS A 39 -14.79 20.00 -9.69
CA CYS A 39 -14.63 18.59 -9.37
C CYS A 39 -14.56 18.39 -7.85
N GLN A 40 -15.71 18.11 -7.25
CA GLN A 40 -15.79 17.49 -5.93
C GLN A 40 -15.54 15.99 -6.11
N SER A 41 -14.60 15.43 -5.35
CA SER A 41 -14.49 13.98 -5.17
C SER A 41 -15.03 13.59 -3.81
N VAL A 42 -15.72 12.46 -3.76
CA VAL A 42 -16.29 11.91 -2.55
C VAL A 42 -15.48 10.69 -2.13
N VAL A 43 -15.01 10.70 -0.89
CA VAL A 43 -14.22 9.61 -0.31
C VAL A 43 -14.89 9.09 0.94
N TYR A 44 -14.91 7.78 1.10
CA TYR A 44 -15.35 7.11 2.32
C TYR A 44 -14.17 6.34 2.91
N SER A 45 -14.02 6.37 4.22
CA SER A 45 -13.04 5.58 4.94
C SER A 45 -13.62 4.93 6.18
N ASP A 46 -13.05 3.82 6.57
CA ASP A 46 -13.35 3.13 7.83
C ASP A 46 -12.11 2.38 8.33
N ALA A 47 -12.05 2.15 9.63
CA ALA A 47 -11.04 1.31 10.24
C ALA A 47 -11.64 0.21 11.11
N SER A 48 -11.16 -1.01 10.89
CA SER A 48 -11.53 -2.17 11.69
C SER A 48 -10.43 -2.54 12.68
N ASN A 49 -10.62 -3.67 13.36
CA ASN A 49 -9.57 -4.27 14.19
C ASN A 49 -8.44 -4.92 13.37
N THR A 50 -8.68 -5.23 12.09
CA THR A 50 -7.73 -5.96 11.24
C THR A 50 -7.02 -5.07 10.23
N GLY A 51 -7.64 -3.98 9.78
CA GLY A 51 -7.09 -3.09 8.76
C GLY A 51 -7.88 -1.81 8.59
N TYR A 52 -7.54 -1.07 7.54
CA TYR A 52 -8.26 0.11 7.06
C TYR A 52 -8.75 -0.10 5.64
N GLY A 53 -9.82 0.60 5.30
CA GLY A 53 -10.40 0.51 3.97
C GLY A 53 -11.10 1.79 3.58
N GLY A 54 -11.03 2.14 2.31
CA GLY A 54 -11.78 3.26 1.78
C GLY A 54 -11.88 3.26 0.27
N TYR A 55 -12.72 4.14 -0.24
CA TYR A 55 -12.92 4.27 -1.67
C TYR A 55 -13.33 5.67 -2.12
N VAL A 56 -12.95 6.00 -3.36
CA VAL A 56 -13.33 7.24 -4.08
C VAL A 56 -14.54 6.97 -4.98
N VAL A 57 -15.63 7.71 -4.87
CA VAL A 57 -16.86 7.37 -5.60
C VAL A 57 -16.71 7.49 -7.13
N GLU A 58 -15.95 8.46 -7.61
CA GLU A 58 -15.98 8.87 -9.02
C GLU A 58 -15.05 8.08 -9.96
N THR A 59 -14.28 7.10 -9.46
CA THR A 59 -13.29 6.40 -10.30
C THR A 59 -13.53 4.89 -10.38
N PRO A 60 -13.26 4.25 -11.53
CA PRO A 60 -13.00 2.81 -11.56
C PRO A 60 -11.70 2.52 -10.79
N PHE A 61 -11.58 1.35 -10.16
CA PHE A 61 -10.40 0.98 -9.34
C PHE A 61 -10.15 1.95 -8.17
N ASN A 62 -11.22 2.20 -7.42
CA ASN A 62 -11.29 3.26 -6.41
C ASN A 62 -10.94 2.82 -4.99
N ILE A 63 -10.49 1.59 -4.77
CA ILE A 63 -10.34 1.04 -3.42
C ILE A 63 -8.90 1.19 -2.95
N ALA A 64 -8.74 1.74 -1.75
CA ALA A 64 -7.51 1.70 -0.96
C ALA A 64 -7.73 0.83 0.27
N HIS A 65 -6.76 -0.03 0.58
CA HIS A 65 -6.86 -0.98 1.68
C HIS A 65 -5.48 -1.42 2.17
N GLY A 66 -5.34 -1.58 3.48
CA GLY A 66 -4.15 -2.19 4.08
C GLY A 66 -4.44 -2.81 5.45
N MET A 67 -3.54 -3.68 5.89
CA MET A 67 -3.69 -4.39 7.16
C MET A 67 -2.93 -3.70 8.30
N TRP A 68 -3.43 -3.88 9.53
CA TRP A 68 -2.72 -3.45 10.73
C TRP A 68 -1.74 -4.51 11.19
N SER A 69 -0.56 -4.05 11.61
CA SER A 69 0.32 -4.85 12.45
C SER A 69 -0.31 -5.09 13.82
N LYS A 70 0.23 -6.04 14.59
CA LYS A 70 -0.26 -6.31 15.97
C LYS A 70 -0.20 -5.07 16.86
N CYS A 71 0.84 -4.24 16.70
CA CYS A 71 1.00 -2.99 17.44
C CYS A 71 -0.08 -1.97 17.04
N GLU A 72 -0.29 -1.75 15.74
CA GLU A 72 -1.31 -0.81 15.24
C GLU A 72 -2.74 -1.26 15.60
N ALA A 73 -3.01 -2.56 15.51
CA ALA A 73 -4.30 -3.14 15.88
C ALA A 73 -4.64 -2.95 17.36
N SER A 74 -3.63 -2.76 18.22
CA SER A 74 -3.80 -2.47 19.66
C SER A 74 -4.09 -1.00 19.98
N LYS A 75 -3.94 -0.09 19.00
CA LYS A 75 -4.21 1.33 19.17
C LYS A 75 -5.70 1.63 19.33
N SER A 76 -6.02 2.84 19.81
CA SER A 76 -7.40 3.29 20.00
C SER A 76 -8.18 3.36 18.69
N SER A 77 -9.51 3.21 18.72
CA SER A 77 -10.37 3.34 17.53
C SER A 77 -10.16 4.68 16.82
N THR A 78 -10.09 5.81 17.55
CA THR A 78 -9.80 7.13 16.96
C THR A 78 -8.47 7.17 16.22
N TRP A 79 -7.43 6.51 16.75
CA TRP A 79 -6.13 6.42 16.09
C TRP A 79 -6.22 5.64 14.77
N LYS A 80 -6.97 4.53 14.76
CA LYS A 80 -7.13 3.69 13.56
C LYS A 80 -7.94 4.42 12.49
N GLU A 81 -9.04 5.06 12.87
CA GLU A 81 -9.88 5.85 11.96
C GLU A 81 -9.10 7.04 11.36
N LEU A 82 -8.33 7.76 12.18
CA LEU A 82 -7.51 8.87 11.70
C LEU A 82 -6.37 8.38 10.77
N ASN A 83 -5.76 7.22 11.07
CA ASN A 83 -4.78 6.62 10.16
C ASN A 83 -5.41 6.05 8.90
N ALA A 84 -6.66 5.59 8.92
CA ALA A 84 -7.36 5.21 7.70
C ALA A 84 -7.45 6.44 6.77
N VAL A 85 -7.84 7.61 7.28
CA VAL A 85 -7.83 8.87 6.52
C VAL A 85 -6.46 9.15 5.93
N ARG A 86 -5.41 9.13 6.76
CA ARG A 86 -4.02 9.37 6.33
C ARG A 86 -3.60 8.39 5.23
N ASN A 87 -3.74 7.09 5.45
CA ASN A 87 -3.23 6.08 4.53
C ASN A 87 -3.99 6.10 3.19
N ILE A 88 -5.32 6.25 3.22
CA ILE A 88 -6.12 6.36 1.99
C ILE A 88 -5.76 7.62 1.21
N LEU A 89 -5.58 8.76 1.91
CA LEU A 89 -5.18 10.02 1.29
C LEU A 89 -3.84 9.84 0.56
N LEU A 90 -2.83 9.30 1.25
CA LEU A 90 -1.49 9.08 0.69
C LEU A 90 -1.50 8.07 -0.46
N SER A 91 -2.28 7.00 -0.35
CA SER A 91 -2.38 5.94 -1.38
C SER A 91 -2.99 6.46 -2.69
N MET A 92 -3.81 7.51 -2.62
CA MET A 92 -4.58 8.00 -3.76
C MET A 92 -4.26 9.45 -4.11
N ILE A 93 -3.09 9.96 -3.73
CA ILE A 93 -2.64 11.32 -4.07
C ILE A 93 -2.83 11.60 -5.56
N ASN A 94 -2.42 10.68 -6.43
CA ASN A 94 -2.52 10.87 -7.89
C ASN A 94 -3.97 11.05 -8.38
N VAL A 95 -4.94 10.51 -7.65
CA VAL A 95 -6.38 10.63 -7.96
C VAL A 95 -6.99 11.88 -7.30
N LEU A 96 -6.46 12.27 -6.15
CA LEU A 96 -7.02 13.27 -5.25
C LEU A 96 -6.40 14.67 -5.39
N LYS A 97 -5.19 14.75 -5.96
CA LYS A 97 -4.44 16.00 -6.18
C LYS A 97 -5.28 17.03 -6.93
N ASP A 98 -5.12 18.30 -6.53
CA ASP A 98 -5.81 19.46 -7.14
C ASP A 98 -7.35 19.45 -7.02
N LYS A 99 -7.91 18.66 -6.10
CA LYS A 99 -9.37 18.53 -5.90
C LYS A 99 -9.86 19.04 -4.55
N ARG A 100 -11.16 19.34 -4.50
CA ARG A 100 -11.92 19.46 -3.26
C ARG A 100 -12.53 18.11 -2.93
N ILE A 101 -12.25 17.61 -1.73
CA ILE A 101 -12.65 16.29 -1.30
C ILE A 101 -13.66 16.41 -0.18
N LYS A 102 -14.82 15.79 -0.35
CA LYS A 102 -15.74 15.53 0.74
C LYS A 102 -15.44 14.13 1.30
N TRP A 103 -14.95 14.09 2.53
CA TRP A 103 -14.49 12.87 3.16
C TRP A 103 -15.49 12.41 4.22
N PHE A 104 -15.99 11.19 4.11
CA PHE A 104 -16.96 10.63 5.04
C PHE A 104 -16.30 9.59 5.96
N SER A 105 -16.51 9.76 7.27
CA SER A 105 -16.07 8.84 8.32
C SER A 105 -17.17 8.69 9.37
N ASP A 106 -17.25 7.53 10.03
CA ASP A 106 -18.23 7.28 11.09
C ASP A 106 -17.75 7.75 12.49
N ASN A 107 -16.56 8.37 12.57
CA ASN A 107 -15.95 8.81 13.82
C ASN A 107 -15.91 10.35 13.96
N GLN A 108 -16.71 10.89 14.89
CA GLN A 108 -16.77 12.34 15.15
C GLN A 108 -15.45 12.94 15.63
N ASN A 109 -14.59 12.16 16.31
CA ASN A 109 -13.29 12.65 16.74
C ASN A 109 -12.39 12.94 15.54
N VAL A 110 -12.46 12.12 14.47
CA VAL A 110 -11.68 12.34 13.25
C VAL A 110 -12.04 13.67 12.61
N VAL A 111 -13.33 13.99 12.52
CA VAL A 111 -13.82 15.30 12.03
C VAL A 111 -13.19 16.44 12.82
N SER A 112 -13.26 16.38 14.15
CA SER A 112 -12.69 17.45 15.00
C SER A 112 -11.17 17.53 14.91
N ILE A 113 -10.47 16.40 14.79
CA ILE A 113 -9.00 16.36 14.77
C ILE A 113 -8.45 16.87 13.44
N VAL A 114 -9.08 16.52 12.32
CA VAL A 114 -8.65 17.01 11.00
C VAL A 114 -8.92 18.52 10.88
N ASP A 115 -10.01 19.03 11.46
CA ASP A 115 -10.36 20.45 11.43
C ASP A 115 -9.50 21.30 12.40
N LYS A 116 -9.27 20.82 13.63
CA LYS A 116 -8.72 21.65 14.72
C LYS A 116 -7.41 21.13 15.33
N GLY A 117 -6.98 19.94 14.95
CA GLY A 117 -5.88 19.24 15.60
C GLY A 117 -6.28 18.52 16.89
N SER A 118 -5.28 17.94 17.54
CA SER A 118 -5.40 17.14 18.76
C SER A 118 -4.37 17.57 19.80
N MET A 119 -4.74 17.52 21.09
CA MET A 119 -3.77 17.71 22.19
C MET A 119 -2.92 16.45 22.45
N LYS A 120 -3.32 15.29 21.93
CA LYS A 120 -2.55 14.05 22.04
C LYS A 120 -1.47 14.06 20.96
N PRO A 121 -0.17 14.02 21.30
CA PRO A 121 0.93 14.13 20.33
C PRO A 121 0.80 13.14 19.18
N GLU A 122 0.56 11.86 19.47
CA GLU A 122 0.43 10.82 18.45
C GLU A 122 -0.69 11.08 17.44
N LEU A 123 -1.83 11.64 17.85
CA LEU A 123 -2.92 12.00 16.94
C LEU A 123 -2.62 13.31 16.20
N GLN A 124 -1.92 14.22 16.85
CA GLN A 124 -1.49 15.48 16.25
C GLN A 124 -0.51 15.23 15.11
N ASP A 125 0.44 14.31 15.27
CA ASP A 125 1.40 13.95 14.23
C ASP A 125 0.69 13.43 12.97
N ILE A 126 -0.35 12.61 13.14
CA ILE A 126 -1.16 12.11 12.02
C ILE A 126 -1.95 13.24 11.37
N ALA A 127 -2.56 14.12 12.17
CA ALA A 127 -3.31 15.28 11.67
C ALA A 127 -2.41 16.24 10.88
N MET A 128 -1.21 16.52 11.38
CA MET A 128 -0.20 17.32 10.68
C MET A 128 0.23 16.66 9.37
N CYS A 129 0.45 15.35 9.36
CA CYS A 129 0.77 14.61 8.14
C CYS A 129 -0.35 14.73 7.09
N ILE A 130 -1.63 14.61 7.49
CA ILE A 130 -2.79 14.82 6.60
C ILE A 130 -2.78 16.25 6.05
N PHE A 131 -2.61 17.24 6.93
CA PHE A 131 -2.62 18.66 6.57
C PHE A 131 -1.50 19.03 5.59
N GLU A 132 -0.27 18.62 5.89
CA GLU A 132 0.91 18.88 5.05
C GLU A 132 0.75 18.28 3.65
N ASN A 133 0.28 17.03 3.56
CA ASN A 133 0.04 16.39 2.27
C ASN A 133 -1.10 17.08 1.50
N CYS A 134 -2.15 17.52 2.20
CA CYS A 134 -3.21 18.29 1.56
C CYS A 134 -2.66 19.60 0.97
N LEU A 135 -1.77 20.28 1.70
CA LEU A 135 -1.17 21.54 1.27
C LEU A 135 -0.23 21.34 0.07
N ILE A 136 0.69 20.37 0.15
CA ILE A 136 1.67 20.05 -0.91
C ILE A 136 0.96 19.63 -2.21
N HIS A 137 -0.13 18.89 -2.12
CA HIS A 137 -0.86 18.37 -3.27
C HIS A 137 -2.07 19.23 -3.69
N ASN A 138 -2.21 20.44 -3.11
CA ASN A 138 -3.31 21.37 -3.39
C ASN A 138 -4.70 20.69 -3.27
N ILE A 139 -4.85 19.88 -2.23
CA ILE A 139 -6.07 19.17 -1.86
C ILE A 139 -6.78 19.97 -0.77
N SER A 140 -8.08 20.22 -0.95
CA SER A 140 -8.92 20.78 0.10
C SER A 140 -9.85 19.69 0.60
N ILE A 141 -9.59 19.22 1.83
CA ILE A 141 -10.36 18.15 2.47
C ILE A 141 -11.42 18.74 3.43
N ASP A 142 -12.66 18.27 3.29
CA ASP A 142 -13.78 18.55 4.19
C ASP A 142 -14.29 17.23 4.77
N VAL A 143 -13.96 16.95 6.04
CA VAL A 143 -14.31 15.70 6.70
C VAL A 143 -15.67 15.84 7.38
N VAL A 144 -16.61 14.98 7.02
CA VAL A 144 -17.99 14.98 7.50
C VAL A 144 -18.31 13.65 8.16
N TRP A 145 -18.90 13.74 9.34
CA TRP A 145 -19.40 12.56 10.05
C TRP A 145 -20.63 11.99 9.36
N VAL A 146 -20.69 10.67 9.20
CA VAL A 146 -21.88 9.94 8.73
C VAL A 146 -22.23 8.79 9.68
N PRO A 147 -23.51 8.43 9.80
CA PRO A 147 -23.91 7.21 10.50
C PRO A 147 -23.25 5.97 9.87
N ARG A 148 -22.91 4.98 10.70
CA ARG A 148 -22.28 3.72 10.26
C ARG A 148 -23.07 2.98 9.16
N THR A 149 -24.40 3.10 9.18
CA THR A 149 -25.30 2.52 8.16
C THR A 149 -25.09 3.12 6.77
N LEU A 150 -24.50 4.31 6.67
CA LEU A 150 -24.13 4.93 5.40
C LEU A 150 -22.66 4.68 5.02
N ASN A 151 -21.89 3.99 5.88
CA ASN A 151 -20.47 3.69 5.67
C ASN A 151 -20.18 2.17 5.46
N GLU A 152 -21.23 1.37 5.19
CA GLU A 152 -21.13 -0.10 5.12
C GLU A 152 -20.08 -0.62 4.14
N LYS A 153 -19.93 0.05 2.98
CA LYS A 153 -18.93 -0.35 1.99
C LYS A 153 -17.50 -0.14 2.49
N ALA A 154 -17.22 0.97 3.17
CA ALA A 154 -15.90 1.20 3.73
C ALA A 154 -15.61 0.24 4.89
N ASP A 155 -16.61 -0.03 5.75
CA ASP A 155 -16.53 -1.04 6.83
C ASP A 155 -16.30 -2.46 6.30
N PHE A 156 -16.91 -2.81 5.17
CA PHE A 156 -16.62 -4.09 4.51
C PHE A 156 -15.16 -4.15 4.02
N ILE A 157 -14.68 -3.09 3.34
CA ILE A 157 -13.32 -3.03 2.82
C ILE A 157 -12.31 -3.10 3.97
N SER A 158 -12.52 -2.38 5.07
CA SER A 158 -11.60 -2.32 6.23
C SER A 158 -11.44 -3.67 6.94
N ARG A 159 -12.34 -4.63 6.68
CA ARG A 159 -12.36 -5.97 7.26
C ARG A 159 -11.83 -7.05 6.31
N ILE A 160 -11.39 -6.70 5.10
CA ILE A 160 -10.76 -7.66 4.19
C ILE A 160 -9.48 -8.18 4.85
N ILE A 161 -9.34 -9.51 4.92
CA ILE A 161 -8.14 -10.16 5.43
C ILE A 161 -7.41 -10.79 4.25
N ASP A 162 -6.16 -10.39 4.06
CA ASP A 162 -5.29 -11.04 3.08
C ASP A 162 -4.54 -12.20 3.75
N TYR A 163 -4.99 -13.42 3.46
CA TYR A 163 -4.36 -14.65 3.96
C TYR A 163 -3.14 -15.05 3.13
N ASP A 164 -3.05 -14.54 1.90
CA ASP A 164 -2.02 -14.89 0.94
C ASP A 164 -0.97 -13.77 0.80
N ASP A 165 -0.88 -12.86 1.79
CA ASP A 165 0.18 -11.84 1.86
C ASP A 165 1.47 -12.46 2.42
N TRP A 166 2.47 -12.62 1.55
CA TRP A 166 3.79 -13.14 1.88
C TRP A 166 4.85 -12.52 0.97
N GLY A 167 6.10 -12.62 1.40
CA GLY A 167 7.23 -12.17 0.60
C GLY A 167 8.51 -12.95 0.88
N ILE A 168 9.58 -12.48 0.26
CA ILE A 168 10.93 -13.00 0.42
C ILE A 168 11.74 -12.06 1.33
N ASP A 169 12.63 -12.61 2.14
CA ASP A 169 13.55 -11.79 2.95
C ASP A 169 14.50 -10.97 2.08
N GLU A 170 14.93 -9.81 2.58
CA GLU A 170 15.78 -8.88 1.83
C GLU A 170 17.12 -9.48 1.42
N GLN A 171 17.73 -10.33 2.26
CA GLN A 171 19.00 -10.98 1.92
C GLN A 171 18.83 -11.98 0.79
N LEU A 172 17.71 -12.71 0.79
CA LEU A 172 17.41 -13.68 -0.26
C LEU A 172 17.02 -12.98 -1.57
N PHE A 173 16.27 -11.88 -1.50
CA PHE A 173 15.99 -11.02 -2.65
C PHE A 173 17.29 -10.50 -3.26
N THR A 174 18.17 -9.90 -2.46
CA THR A 174 19.47 -9.37 -2.92
C THR A 174 20.32 -10.44 -3.60
N TYR A 175 20.32 -11.67 -3.07
CA TYR A 175 21.01 -12.80 -3.69
C TYR A 175 20.41 -13.13 -5.07
N LEU A 176 19.10 -13.23 -5.19
CA LEU A 176 18.43 -13.53 -6.46
C LEU A 176 18.58 -12.40 -7.48
N ASP A 177 18.54 -11.14 -7.02
CA ASP A 177 18.81 -9.96 -7.83
C ASP A 177 20.27 -9.93 -8.34
N SER A 178 21.24 -10.37 -7.54
CA SER A 178 22.63 -10.48 -7.99
C SER A 178 22.84 -11.50 -9.13
N LEU A 179 21.92 -12.46 -9.28
CA LEU A 179 21.99 -13.51 -10.31
C LEU A 179 21.20 -13.16 -11.56
N TRP A 180 19.99 -12.61 -11.39
CA TRP A 180 19.02 -12.43 -12.47
C TRP A 180 18.49 -10.99 -12.60
N GLY A 181 19.05 -10.07 -11.82
CA GLY A 181 18.73 -8.66 -11.84
C GLY A 181 19.56 -7.84 -12.83
N PRO A 182 19.49 -6.50 -12.75
CA PRO A 182 18.64 -5.77 -11.80
C PRO A 182 17.16 -5.99 -12.11
N HIS A 183 16.35 -6.29 -11.10
CA HIS A 183 14.90 -6.26 -11.24
C HIS A 183 14.40 -4.82 -11.16
N GLU A 184 13.39 -4.51 -11.95
CA GLU A 184 12.93 -3.13 -12.15
C GLU A 184 11.56 -2.90 -11.51
N ILE A 185 10.70 -3.92 -11.51
CA ILE A 185 9.31 -3.80 -11.05
C ILE A 185 8.93 -5.00 -10.19
N ASP A 186 8.35 -4.71 -9.03
CA ASP A 186 7.74 -5.71 -8.14
C ASP A 186 6.24 -5.79 -8.43
N TRP A 187 5.81 -6.86 -9.10
CA TRP A 187 4.45 -6.95 -9.63
C TRP A 187 3.40 -7.34 -8.58
N PHE A 188 3.82 -7.88 -7.43
CA PHE A 188 2.90 -8.45 -6.44
C PHE A 188 3.35 -8.07 -5.03
N ALA A 189 3.14 -6.81 -4.65
CA ALA A 189 3.59 -6.28 -3.38
C ALA A 189 2.58 -5.31 -2.73
N ASN A 190 2.91 -4.81 -1.55
CA ASN A 190 2.24 -3.74 -0.82
C ASN A 190 3.29 -2.80 -0.18
N ASP A 191 2.82 -1.79 0.56
CA ASP A 191 3.66 -0.77 1.20
C ASP A 191 4.64 -1.33 2.25
N ASP A 192 4.46 -2.58 2.71
CA ASP A 192 5.30 -3.19 3.73
C ASP A 192 6.26 -4.26 3.17
N ASN A 193 5.90 -4.95 2.09
CA ASN A 193 6.64 -6.14 1.61
C ASN A 193 7.40 -5.92 0.28
N HIS A 194 7.24 -4.75 -0.36
CA HIS A 194 7.86 -4.45 -1.64
C HIS A 194 9.39 -4.57 -1.60
N LYS A 195 9.98 -5.05 -2.70
CA LYS A 195 11.43 -5.15 -2.88
C LYS A 195 12.04 -4.06 -3.74
N LEU A 196 11.19 -3.39 -4.49
CA LEU A 196 11.59 -2.39 -5.47
C LEU A 196 10.81 -1.12 -5.22
N THR A 197 11.36 0.01 -5.66
CA THR A 197 10.71 1.32 -5.53
C THR A 197 9.47 1.42 -6.41
N VAL A 198 9.45 0.71 -7.54
CA VAL A 198 8.29 0.61 -8.44
C VAL A 198 7.61 -0.73 -8.18
N PHE A 199 6.39 -0.68 -7.66
CA PHE A 199 5.61 -1.88 -7.36
C PHE A 199 4.12 -1.72 -7.61
N TYR A 200 3.45 -2.85 -7.84
CA TYR A 200 2.01 -2.95 -8.02
C TYR A 200 1.37 -3.76 -6.89
N SER A 201 0.21 -3.29 -6.43
CA SER A 201 -0.53 -3.88 -5.32
C SER A 201 -1.93 -4.35 -5.73
N ARG A 202 -2.58 -5.13 -4.87
CA ARG A 202 -3.96 -5.59 -5.12
C ARG A 202 -4.98 -4.43 -5.06
N TYR A 203 -4.79 -3.53 -4.11
CA TYR A 203 -5.57 -2.31 -3.90
C TYR A 203 -4.59 -1.16 -3.67
N TRP A 204 -5.05 0.09 -3.78
CA TRP A 204 -4.16 1.22 -3.57
C TRP A 204 -3.58 1.18 -2.15
N THR A 205 -2.25 1.24 -2.08
CA THR A 205 -1.48 1.37 -0.85
C THR A 205 -0.53 2.55 -1.00
N VAL A 206 0.07 2.97 0.11
CA VAL A 206 1.01 4.09 0.09
C VAL A 206 2.18 3.75 -0.84
N ASN A 207 2.53 4.68 -1.74
CA ASN A 207 3.62 4.55 -2.72
C ASN A 207 3.46 3.50 -3.82
N SER A 208 2.33 2.77 -3.91
CA SER A 208 2.12 1.85 -5.04
C SER A 208 2.07 2.61 -6.36
N MET A 209 2.79 2.13 -7.38
CA MET A 209 2.77 2.73 -8.73
C MET A 209 1.40 2.57 -9.40
N GLY A 210 0.74 1.45 -9.12
CA GLY A 210 -0.59 1.15 -9.59
C GLY A 210 -1.16 -0.07 -8.89
N ILE A 211 -2.36 -0.45 -9.30
CA ILE A 211 -3.06 -1.61 -8.76
C ILE A 211 -3.37 -2.62 -9.86
N ASP A 212 -3.61 -3.86 -9.45
CA ASP A 212 -3.87 -5.01 -10.33
C ASP A 212 -2.84 -5.12 -11.46
N ALA A 213 -1.73 -5.80 -11.17
CA ALA A 213 -0.64 -5.98 -12.12
C ALA A 213 -1.09 -6.59 -13.46
N PHE A 214 -2.22 -7.31 -13.52
CA PHE A 214 -2.75 -7.87 -14.77
C PHE A 214 -3.39 -6.84 -15.70
N THR A 215 -3.44 -5.56 -15.32
CA THR A 215 -3.90 -4.46 -16.18
C THR A 215 -2.76 -3.81 -16.96
N ILE A 216 -1.51 -4.19 -16.68
CA ILE A 216 -0.30 -3.58 -17.24
C ILE A 216 0.40 -4.58 -18.15
N ASN A 217 0.99 -4.10 -19.25
CA ASN A 217 1.86 -4.93 -20.08
C ASN A 217 3.22 -5.10 -19.39
N TRP A 218 3.63 -6.35 -19.13
CA TRP A 218 4.89 -6.68 -18.46
C TRP A 218 6.10 -6.77 -19.40
N GLN A 219 5.93 -6.47 -20.69
CA GLN A 219 7.01 -6.54 -21.66
C GLN A 219 8.12 -5.52 -21.35
N GLY A 220 9.37 -5.94 -21.54
CA GLY A 220 10.53 -5.05 -21.59
C GLY A 220 11.16 -4.68 -20.24
N ALA A 221 10.49 -4.93 -19.13
CA ALA A 221 11.03 -4.74 -17.78
C ALA A 221 11.36 -6.08 -17.13
N ASN A 222 12.48 -6.15 -16.40
CA ASN A 222 12.84 -7.33 -15.64
C ASN A 222 11.98 -7.46 -14.36
N GLY A 223 10.96 -8.31 -14.40
CA GLY A 223 9.96 -8.39 -13.34
C GLY A 223 10.34 -9.27 -12.16
N TRP A 224 10.05 -8.80 -10.95
CA TRP A 224 10.05 -9.59 -9.74
C TRP A 224 8.61 -10.05 -9.44
N PHE A 225 8.43 -11.37 -9.28
CA PHE A 225 7.10 -11.98 -9.14
C PHE A 225 7.04 -12.88 -7.90
N VAL A 226 6.36 -12.40 -6.85
CA VAL A 226 6.02 -13.18 -5.64
C VAL A 226 4.51 -13.14 -5.43
N PRO A 227 3.72 -13.78 -6.32
CA PRO A 227 2.26 -13.66 -6.25
C PRO A 227 1.67 -14.47 -5.09
N PRO A 228 0.45 -14.12 -4.64
CA PRO A 228 -0.44 -15.07 -3.98
C PRO A 228 -0.47 -16.40 -4.73
N VAL A 229 -0.34 -17.53 -4.03
CA VAL A 229 -0.14 -18.84 -4.68
C VAL A 229 -1.29 -19.21 -5.62
N CYS A 230 -2.51 -18.78 -5.27
CA CYS A 230 -3.71 -18.97 -6.08
C CYS A 230 -3.65 -18.26 -7.46
N LEU A 231 -2.78 -17.25 -7.61
CA LEU A 231 -2.61 -16.47 -8.84
C LEU A 231 -1.47 -16.96 -9.73
N VAL A 232 -0.62 -17.90 -9.28
CA VAL A 232 0.56 -18.37 -10.04
C VAL A 232 0.19 -18.83 -11.45
N SER A 233 -0.90 -19.58 -11.62
CA SER A 233 -1.36 -20.04 -12.95
C SER A 233 -1.73 -18.86 -13.87
N LYS A 234 -2.34 -17.81 -13.30
CA LYS A 234 -2.67 -16.58 -14.03
C LYS A 234 -1.41 -15.81 -14.38
N VAL A 235 -0.43 -15.72 -13.47
CA VAL A 235 0.87 -15.08 -13.70
C VAL A 235 1.59 -15.75 -14.86
N ILE A 236 1.76 -17.07 -14.87
CA ILE A 236 2.45 -17.78 -15.96
C ILE A 236 1.74 -17.56 -17.31
N SER A 237 0.41 -17.61 -17.32
CA SER A 237 -0.39 -17.36 -18.53
C SER A 237 -0.17 -15.94 -19.05
N TYR A 238 -0.17 -14.95 -18.15
CA TYR A 238 -0.03 -13.55 -18.51
C TYR A 238 1.41 -13.17 -18.89
N MET A 239 2.42 -13.75 -18.23
CA MET A 239 3.82 -13.63 -18.66
C MET A 239 4.00 -14.09 -20.10
N ARG A 240 3.36 -15.21 -20.49
CA ARG A 240 3.38 -15.70 -21.87
C ARG A 240 2.68 -14.75 -22.85
N GLN A 241 1.55 -14.14 -22.45
CA GLN A 241 0.81 -13.21 -23.29
C GLN A 241 1.55 -11.88 -23.50
N CYS A 242 2.24 -11.41 -22.46
CA CYS A 242 2.99 -10.15 -22.48
C CYS A 242 4.43 -10.28 -22.98
N PHE A 243 4.90 -11.48 -23.34
CA PHE A 243 6.31 -11.73 -23.62
C PHE A 243 7.22 -11.22 -22.48
N ALA A 244 6.80 -11.50 -21.25
CA ALA A 244 7.47 -11.02 -20.05
C ALA A 244 8.66 -11.91 -19.70
N HIS A 245 9.66 -11.30 -19.07
CA HIS A 245 10.78 -12.01 -18.47
C HIS A 245 10.97 -11.55 -17.03
N GLY A 246 11.52 -12.42 -16.19
CA GLY A 246 11.68 -12.11 -14.78
C GLY A 246 11.90 -13.32 -13.88
N THR A 247 11.87 -13.07 -12.58
CA THR A 247 12.03 -14.09 -11.55
C THR A 247 10.69 -14.37 -10.89
N LEU A 248 10.20 -15.60 -11.03
CA LEU A 248 8.97 -16.08 -10.39
C LEU A 248 9.31 -16.97 -9.19
N VAL A 249 8.83 -16.58 -8.02
CA VAL A 249 8.95 -17.38 -6.80
C VAL A 249 7.64 -18.10 -6.53
N LEU A 250 7.70 -19.42 -6.35
CA LEU A 250 6.52 -20.26 -6.12
C LEU A 250 6.84 -21.51 -5.27
N PRO A 251 5.85 -22.05 -4.54
CA PRO A 251 6.04 -23.33 -3.86
C PRO A 251 6.15 -24.49 -4.87
N LEU A 252 7.01 -25.46 -4.56
CA LEU A 252 7.17 -26.69 -5.33
C LEU A 252 6.02 -27.66 -5.05
N TRP A 253 4.84 -27.40 -5.63
CA TRP A 253 3.65 -28.23 -5.46
C TRP A 253 3.27 -28.92 -6.78
N LYS A 254 3.71 -30.17 -6.94
CA LYS A 254 3.50 -30.94 -8.18
C LYS A 254 2.02 -31.20 -8.51
N SER A 255 1.15 -31.18 -7.50
CA SER A 255 -0.30 -31.34 -7.65
C SER A 255 -1.06 -30.03 -7.92
N ALA A 256 -0.39 -28.88 -7.85
CA ALA A 256 -1.02 -27.59 -8.10
C ALA A 256 -1.28 -27.37 -9.59
N SER A 257 -2.34 -26.62 -9.91
CA SER A 257 -2.78 -26.40 -11.30
C SER A 257 -1.75 -25.68 -12.16
N PHE A 258 -0.85 -24.89 -11.57
CA PHE A 258 0.23 -24.22 -12.30
C PHE A 258 1.38 -25.17 -12.67
N TRP A 259 1.56 -26.30 -11.96
CA TRP A 259 2.75 -27.14 -12.15
C TRP A 259 2.85 -27.73 -13.56
N PRO A 260 1.78 -28.28 -14.17
CA PRO A 260 1.81 -28.73 -15.56
C PRO A 260 2.14 -27.63 -16.58
N MET A 261 1.94 -26.35 -16.23
CA MET A 261 2.29 -25.24 -17.12
C MET A 261 3.80 -25.01 -17.21
N LEU A 262 4.54 -25.39 -16.15
CA LEU A 262 6.00 -25.27 -16.06
C LEU A 262 6.71 -26.59 -16.37
N CYS A 263 6.06 -27.72 -16.11
CA CYS A 263 6.61 -29.07 -16.26
C CYS A 263 5.54 -30.01 -16.86
N PRO A 264 5.20 -29.85 -18.16
CA PRO A 264 4.05 -30.53 -18.79
C PRO A 264 4.20 -32.05 -18.89
N THR A 265 5.43 -32.54 -19.03
CA THR A 265 5.75 -33.98 -19.11
C THR A 265 5.99 -34.61 -17.73
N GLY A 266 6.09 -33.81 -16.68
CA GLY A 266 6.61 -34.23 -15.37
C GLY A 266 8.14 -34.42 -15.33
N GLU A 267 8.80 -34.34 -16.48
CA GLU A 267 10.24 -34.53 -16.65
C GLU A 267 10.86 -33.26 -17.27
N GLY A 268 11.39 -32.39 -16.41
CA GLY A 268 12.05 -31.15 -16.81
C GLY A 268 11.11 -29.95 -16.99
N PHE A 269 11.68 -28.76 -16.97
CA PHE A 269 10.93 -27.52 -17.19
C PHE A 269 10.71 -27.23 -18.68
N ILE A 270 9.72 -26.38 -18.98
CA ILE A 270 9.57 -25.75 -20.31
C ILE A 270 10.82 -24.96 -20.70
N LYS A 271 11.03 -24.75 -22.01
CA LYS A 271 12.22 -24.06 -22.56
C LYS A 271 12.37 -22.61 -22.11
N GLU A 272 11.27 -21.99 -21.67
CA GLU A 272 11.19 -20.62 -21.17
C GLU A 272 11.76 -20.51 -19.75
N VAL A 273 11.89 -21.62 -19.01
CA VAL A 273 12.64 -21.63 -17.74
C VAL A 273 14.13 -21.68 -18.07
N LYS A 274 14.81 -20.55 -17.87
CA LYS A 274 16.25 -20.39 -18.14
C LYS A 274 17.12 -20.67 -16.92
N GLY A 275 16.51 -20.70 -15.72
CA GLY A 275 17.20 -20.94 -14.47
C GLY A 275 16.24 -21.37 -13.37
N CYS A 276 16.75 -22.15 -12.42
CA CYS A 276 15.99 -22.64 -11.27
C CYS A 276 16.90 -22.67 -10.05
N ILE A 277 16.44 -22.07 -8.96
CA ILE A 277 17.11 -22.10 -7.66
C ILE A 277 16.14 -22.66 -6.63
N ASP A 278 16.59 -23.64 -5.87
CA ASP A 278 15.86 -24.16 -4.72
C ASP A 278 16.12 -23.27 -3.51
N LEU A 279 15.05 -22.69 -2.96
CA LEU A 279 15.16 -21.74 -1.86
C LEU A 279 15.18 -22.49 -0.52
N PRO A 280 15.93 -21.99 0.48
CA PRO A 280 15.94 -22.60 1.80
C PRO A 280 14.53 -22.58 2.42
N THR A 281 14.18 -23.61 3.18
CA THR A 281 12.85 -23.71 3.82
C THR A 281 12.74 -22.95 5.15
N ASN A 282 13.85 -22.43 5.67
CA ASN A 282 13.84 -21.74 6.96
C ASN A 282 13.01 -20.45 6.89
N LYS A 283 12.16 -20.22 7.89
CA LYS A 283 11.24 -19.08 7.94
C LYS A 283 11.91 -17.73 7.82
N LYS A 284 13.18 -17.61 8.22
CA LYS A 284 13.93 -16.34 8.16
C LYS A 284 14.10 -15.79 6.75
N PHE A 285 13.89 -16.62 5.73
CA PHE A 285 14.00 -16.23 4.33
C PHE A 285 12.66 -15.82 3.70
N TYR A 286 11.59 -15.80 4.49
CA TYR A 286 10.24 -15.44 4.06
C TYR A 286 9.66 -14.40 5.01
N THR A 287 8.93 -13.44 4.46
CA THR A 287 8.21 -12.46 5.25
C THR A 287 6.72 -12.82 5.29
N SER A 288 6.12 -12.73 6.47
CA SER A 288 4.67 -12.78 6.60
C SER A 288 4.10 -11.40 6.35
N GLY A 289 2.93 -11.32 5.71
CA GLY A 289 2.18 -10.08 5.59
C GLY A 289 1.93 -9.38 6.92
N LYS A 290 1.63 -8.08 6.88
CA LYS A 290 1.51 -7.23 8.09
C LYS A 290 0.49 -7.73 9.11
N GLY A 291 -0.62 -8.28 8.64
CA GLY A 291 -1.64 -8.91 9.47
C GLY A 291 -1.22 -10.24 10.12
N ASN A 292 -0.09 -10.78 9.69
CA ASN A 292 0.52 -12.01 10.17
C ASN A 292 -0.45 -13.22 10.13
N LYS A 293 -1.10 -13.40 8.98
CA LYS A 293 -2.09 -14.47 8.72
C LYS A 293 -1.62 -15.52 7.72
N SER A 294 -0.49 -15.29 7.06
CA SER A 294 0.06 -16.21 6.05
C SER A 294 0.83 -17.36 6.69
N VAL A 295 0.89 -18.50 5.98
CA VAL A 295 1.74 -19.65 6.36
C VAL A 295 3.23 -19.31 6.22
N PHE A 296 3.56 -18.44 5.26
CA PHE A 296 4.93 -18.00 4.99
C PHE A 296 5.44 -17.05 6.09
N GLY A 297 6.72 -17.18 6.45
CA GLY A 297 7.42 -16.35 7.43
C GLY A 297 7.13 -16.66 8.91
N ASN A 298 6.10 -17.45 9.21
CA ASN A 298 5.72 -17.78 10.59
C ASN A 298 6.41 -19.03 11.15
N ILE A 299 6.55 -20.04 10.30
CA ILE A 299 7.16 -21.33 10.60
C ILE A 299 8.11 -21.72 9.49
N ASP A 300 9.06 -22.60 9.78
CA ASP A 300 9.87 -23.22 8.72
C ASP A 300 8.92 -23.95 7.78
N LEU A 301 9.10 -23.75 6.48
CA LEU A 301 8.17 -24.24 5.48
C LEU A 301 8.27 -25.77 5.40
N PRO A 302 7.14 -26.50 5.48
CA PRO A 302 7.13 -27.96 5.33
C PRO A 302 7.25 -28.39 3.85
N PHE A 303 7.40 -27.44 2.93
CA PHE A 303 7.52 -27.65 1.50
C PHE A 303 8.65 -26.78 0.93
N ARG A 304 9.18 -27.21 -0.21
CA ARG A 304 10.22 -26.47 -0.94
C ARG A 304 9.61 -25.31 -1.71
N VAL A 305 10.40 -24.26 -1.93
CA VAL A 305 10.04 -23.10 -2.75
C VAL A 305 11.12 -22.93 -3.82
N LEU A 306 10.71 -22.61 -5.04
CA LEU A 306 11.63 -22.38 -6.14
C LEU A 306 11.59 -20.90 -6.54
N ALA A 307 12.75 -20.36 -6.90
CA ALA A 307 12.84 -19.19 -7.76
C ALA A 307 13.18 -19.67 -9.18
N LEU A 308 12.31 -19.34 -10.13
CA LEU A 308 12.47 -19.67 -11.54
C LEU A 308 12.78 -18.41 -12.33
N ARG A 309 13.86 -18.44 -13.11
CA ARG A 309 14.10 -17.44 -14.15
C ARG A 309 13.31 -17.80 -15.39
N LEU A 310 12.31 -17.00 -15.70
CA LEU A 310 11.41 -17.18 -16.85
C LEU A 310 11.70 -16.12 -17.91
N ASP A 311 11.66 -16.56 -19.16
CA ASP A 311 11.82 -15.69 -20.33
C ASP A 311 10.90 -16.16 -21.47
N PHE A 312 9.84 -15.39 -21.72
CA PHE A 312 8.89 -15.62 -22.80
C PHE A 312 9.20 -14.67 -23.96
N GLU A 313 9.94 -15.16 -24.95
CA GLU A 313 10.29 -14.37 -26.13
C GLU A 313 9.13 -14.32 -27.15
N PRO A 314 8.99 -13.23 -27.93
CA PRO A 314 8.15 -13.21 -29.12
C PRO A 314 8.65 -14.24 -30.13
N PHE A 315 7.72 -14.91 -30.83
CA PHE A 315 8.04 -15.86 -31.90
C PHE A 315 8.61 -15.17 -33.15
#